data_AF-A0A6M0CE37-F1
#
_entry.id   AF-A0A6M0CE37-F1
#
_cell.length_a   1.000
_cell.length_b   1.000
_cell.length_c   1.000
_cell.angle_alpha   90.00
_cell.angle_beta   90.00
_cell.angle_gamma   90.00
#
_symmetry.space_group_name_H-M   'P 1'
#
loop_
_entity.id
_entity.type
_entity.pdbx_description
1 polymer ?
#
loop_
_entity_poly.entity_id
_entity_poly.type
_entity_poly.pdbx_seq_one_letter_code
_entity_poly.pdbx_strand_id
1 'polypeptide(L)' 'MEIVIKIFLGILGVYTLIGILFGVFFLIKAPKIDPLMADTKKKVRFLLFPGVAATWPFLIGKLFNSKTA' A
#
# COMPACT_ATOMS: atom_id res chain seq x y z
N MET A 1 -19.33 -23.51 9.45
CA MET A 1 -19.46 -22.09 9.02
C MET A 1 -18.61 -21.16 9.86
N GLU A 2 -18.66 -21.25 11.20
CA GLU A 2 -17.90 -20.36 12.10
C GLU A 2 -16.38 -20.34 11.85
N ILE A 3 -15.75 -21.52 11.68
CA ILE A 3 -14.30 -21.63 11.42
C ILE A 3 -13.91 -20.89 10.12
N VAL A 4 -14.70 -21.06 9.06
CA VAL A 4 -14.44 -20.41 7.76
C VAL A 4 -14.51 -18.89 7.89
N ILE A 5 -15.48 -18.37 8.64
CA ILE A 5 -15.61 -16.93 8.91
C ILE A 5 -14.38 -16.41 9.67
N LYS A 6 -13.93 -17.12 10.71
CA LYS A 6 -12.75 -16.73 11.49
C LYS A 6 -11.47 -16.70 10.63
N ILE A 7 -11.28 -17.71 9.78
CA ILE A 7 -10.14 -17.76 8.86
C ILE A 7 -10.20 -16.59 7.88
N PHE A 8 -11.35 -16.36 7.26
CA PHE A 8 -11.54 -15.25 6.31
C PHE A 8 -11.27 -13.90 6.96
N LEU A 9 -11.84 -13.63 8.14
CA LEU A 9 -11.61 -12.39 8.87
C LEU A 9 -10.16 -12.24 9.33
N GLY A 10 -9.49 -13.33 9.71
CA GLY A 10 -8.07 -13.34 10.04
C GLY A 10 -7.21 -12.92 8.85
N ILE A 11 -7.46 -13.50 7.67
CA ILE A 11 -6.77 -13.13 6.43
C ILE A 11 -7.05 -11.66 6.08
N LEU A 12 -8.32 -11.23 6.16
CA LEU A 12 -8.71 -9.85 5.88
C LEU A 12 -8.04 -8.85 6.83
N GLY A 13 -7.95 -9.20 8.12
CA GLY A 13 -7.29 -8.39 9.14
C GLY A 13 -5.79 -8.24 8.89
N VAL A 14 -5.10 -9.34 8.58
CA VAL A 14 -3.68 -9.33 8.21
C VAL A 14 -3.46 -8.52 6.92
N TYR A 15 -4.28 -8.75 5.90
CA TYR A 15 -4.23 -7.99 4.65
C TYR A 15 -4.37 -6.48 4.88
N THR A 16 -5.33 -6.10 5.71
CA THR A 16 -5.60 -4.69 6.06
C THR A 16 -4.45 -4.09 6.86
N LEU A 17 -3.90 -4.80 7.84
CA LEU A 17 -2.74 -4.36 8.61
C LEU A 17 -1.53 -4.10 7.72
N ILE A 18 -1.20 -5.03 6.83
CA ILE A 18 -0.09 -4.86 5.88
C ILE A 18 -0.36 -3.67 4.95
N GLY A 19 -1.59 -3.56 4.45
CA GLY A 19 -2.03 -2.43 3.62
C GLY A 19 -1.84 -1.08 4.31
N ILE A 20 -2.24 -0.96 5.58
CA ILE A 20 -2.06 0.26 6.37
C ILE A 20 -0.57 0.57 6.55
N LEU A 21 0.24 -0.41 6.93
CA LEU A 21 1.69 -0.23 7.08
C LEU A 21 2.34 0.23 5.77
N PHE A 22 1.97 -0.37 4.64
CA PHE A 22 2.44 0.01 3.31
C PHE A 22 1.96 1.41 2.92
N GLY A 23 0.71 1.76 3.21
CA GLY A 23 0.16 3.09 2.98
C GLY A 23 0.90 4.17 3.78
N VAL A 24 1.23 3.89 5.05
CA VAL A 24 2.02 4.81 5.89
C VAL A 24 3.43 4.96 5.31
N PHE A 25 4.04 3.85 4.89
CA PHE A 25 5.32 3.88 4.19
C PHE A 25 5.25 4.73 2.90
N PHE A 26 4.17 4.61 2.11
CA PHE A 26 3.94 5.41 0.91
C PHE A 26 3.86 6.91 1.22
N LEU A 27 3.21 7.34 2.30
CA LEU A 27 3.15 8.77 2.64
C LEU A 27 4.52 9.41 2.84
N ILE A 28 5.48 8.64 3.37
CA ILE A 28 6.84 9.10 3.66
C ILE A 28 7.75 8.93 2.44
N LYS A 29 7.63 7.81 1.74
CA LYS A 29 8.55 7.37 0.67
C LYS A 29 7.88 7.22 -0.71
N ALA A 30 6.79 7.93 -0.98
CA ALA A 30 6.06 7.86 -2.26
C ALA A 30 6.97 7.91 -3.51
N PRO A 31 7.99 8.81 -3.59
CA PRO A 31 8.86 8.88 -4.76
C PRO A 31 9.72 7.64 -5.00
N LYS A 32 9.93 6.80 -3.99
CA LYS A 32 10.62 5.50 -4.12
C LYS A 32 9.73 4.40 -4.70
N ILE A 33 8.40 4.57 -4.60
CA ILE A 33 7.42 3.62 -5.14
C ILE A 33 7.10 3.99 -6.58
N ASP A 34 6.96 5.29 -6.86
CA ASP A 34 6.66 5.79 -8.18
C ASP A 34 7.34 7.16 -8.39
N PRO A 35 8.24 7.32 -9.38
CA PRO A 35 8.91 8.58 -9.67
C PRO A 35 7.92 9.74 -9.91
N LEU A 36 6.73 9.46 -10.46
CA LEU A 36 5.69 10.47 -10.69
C LEU A 36 5.18 11.11 -9.39
N MET A 37 5.42 10.48 -8.24
CA MET A 37 5.06 11.03 -6.94
C MET A 37 6.05 12.10 -6.45
N ALA A 38 7.22 12.27 -7.08
CA ALA A 38 8.23 13.27 -6.68
C ALA A 38 7.63 14.68 -6.55
N ASP A 39 6.84 15.09 -7.55
CA ASP A 39 6.27 16.45 -7.64
C ASP A 39 4.90 16.61 -6.96
N THR A 40 4.39 15.55 -6.32
CA THR A 40 3.06 15.59 -5.68
C THR A 40 3.09 16.20 -4.28
N LYS A 41 2.11 17.07 -3.99
CA LYS A 41 1.91 17.65 -2.65
C LYS A 41 1.53 16.56 -1.63
N LYS A 42 1.96 16.72 -0.36
CA LYS A 42 1.64 15.79 0.74
C LYS A 42 0.13 15.54 0.90
N LYS A 43 -0.72 16.55 0.67
CA LYS A 43 -2.19 16.40 0.70
C LYS A 43 -2.71 15.41 -0.36
N VAL A 44 -2.12 15.43 -1.56
CA VAL A 44 -2.49 14.49 -2.64
C VAL A 44 -2.07 13.08 -2.27
N ARG A 45 -0.87 12.91 -1.71
CA ARG A 45 -0.41 11.60 -1.22
C ARG A 45 -1.32 11.03 -0.13
N PHE A 46 -1.81 11.89 0.77
CA PHE A 46 -2.78 11.51 1.79
C PHE A 46 -4.12 11.09 1.17
N LEU A 47 -4.58 11.76 0.12
CA LEU A 47 -5.80 11.36 -0.60
C LEU A 47 -5.65 9.98 -1.29
N LEU A 48 -4.43 9.63 -1.71
CA LEU A 48 -4.12 8.35 -2.35
C LEU A 48 -3.93 7.21 -1.33
N PHE A 49 -3.71 7.52 -0.05
CA PHE A 49 -3.49 6.55 1.02
C PHE A 49 -4.48 5.37 1.04
N PRO A 50 -5.81 5.58 1.05
CA PRO A 50 -6.76 4.47 1.11
C PRO A 50 -6.65 3.53 -0.10
N GLY A 51 -6.42 4.08 -1.30
CA GLY A 51 -6.22 3.29 -2.51
C GLY A 51 -4.91 2.50 -2.47
N VAL A 52 -3.83 3.14 -2.01
CA VAL A 52 -2.52 2.48 -1.85
C VAL A 52 -2.56 1.38 -0.80
N ALA A 53 -3.23 1.62 0.33
CA ALA A 53 -3.40 0.62 1.37
C ALA A 53 -4.24 -0.57 0.89
N ALA A 54 -5.28 -0.32 0.09
CA ALA A 54 -6.11 -1.38 -0.48
C ALA A 54 -5.41 -2.19 -1.58
N THR A 55 -4.47 -1.59 -2.31
CA THR A 55 -3.81 -2.19 -3.49
C THR A 55 -2.32 -2.45 -3.31
N TRP A 56 -1.85 -2.50 -2.06
CA TRP A 56 -0.45 -2.70 -1.70
C TRP A 56 0.24 -3.90 -2.40
N PRO A 57 -0.40 -5.07 -2.66
CA PRO A 57 0.29 -6.20 -3.29
C PRO A 57 0.74 -5.90 -4.71
N PHE A 58 0.05 -5.01 -5.42
CA PHE A 58 0.42 -4.58 -6.77
C PHE A 58 1.53 -3.53 -6.75
N LEU A 59 1.54 -2.68 -5.73
CA LEU A 59 2.49 -1.59 -5.59
C LEU A 59 3.83 -2.03 -5.01
N ILE A 60 3.86 -3.10 -4.22
CA ILE A 60 5.10 -3.63 -3.64
C ILE A 60 6.06 -4.12 -4.73
N GLY A 61 5.55 -4.63 -5.85
CA GLY A 61 6.36 -5.02 -7.00
C GLY A 61 7.11 -3.86 -7.65
N LYS A 62 6.49 -2.67 -7.68
CA LYS A 62 7.16 -1.44 -8.16
C LYS A 62 8.33 -1.03 -7.27
N LEU A 63 8.23 -1.31 -5.96
CA LEU A 63 9.30 -1.01 -4.98
C LEU A 63 10.60 -1.78 -5.29
N PHE A 64 10.48 -3.01 -5.77
CA PHE A 64 11.64 -3.87 -6.10
C PHE A 64 12.14 -3.69 -7.54
N ASN A 65 11.29 -3.19 -8.44
CA ASN A 65 11.63 -2.93 -9.84
C ASN A 65 12.24 -1.54 -10.11
N SER A 66 12.58 -0.75 -9.08
CA SER A 66 13.18 0.60 -9.27
C SER A 66 14.64 0.59 -9.76
N LYS A 67 15.07 -0.44 -10.52
CA LYS A 67 16.43 -0.59 -11.06
C LYS A 67 16.57 -0.33 -12.56
N THR A 68 15.54 0.13 -13.28
CA THR A 68 15.69 0.45 -14.71
C THR A 68 14.82 1.63 -15.12
N ALA A 69 15.38 2.84 -15.00
CA ALA A 69 15.41 3.89 -16.02
C ALA A 69 16.34 5.01 -15.53
#